data_AF-A0A447Y360-F1
#
_entry.id   AF-A0A447Y360-F1
#
_cell.length_a   1.000
_cell.length_b   1.000
_cell.length_c   1.000
_cell.angle_alpha   90.00
_cell.angle_beta   90.00
_cell.angle_gamma   90.00
#
_symmetry.space_group_name_H-M   'P 1'
#
loop_
_entity.id
_entity.type
_entity.pdbx_description
1 polymer ?
#
loop_
_entity_poly.entity_id
_entity_poly.type
_entity_poly.pdbx_seq_one_letter_code
_entity_poly.pdbx_strand_id
1 'polypeptide(L)'
;MSKYNELVKKLKEIFQIDRPELDFGIYRILNARADEINDYLDNKLKAKIQSALADAGNANKSELEHQLQLTIKAATDAGVDPADSPKVQELKKQLAAMASGANEHENAVFSHLLTFFSRYYDNGDFISKRRYKGNTYAIPYSGEEVMLHWANKDQYYIKSGENFANYSFKLEDGRKVSFKLLAADTAKDNRKDNELDRCFVLIEPHVRTKIDEEGDEYEQEYKPVEVVKTSSVVDGKLVETEELVIHFEYKAMKKGTKQDALVQSAISKILADKTVQQHWVDLAKRAPTEKNPSRTELERHLTTYTQRNTADYFIHKDLGGF
;
A
#
# COMPACT_ATOMS: atom_id res chain seq x y z
N MET A 1 -7.55 -18.17 10.22
CA MET A 1 -6.56 -17.13 10.59
C MET A 1 -7.12 -16.36 11.78
N SER A 2 -6.28 -15.72 12.60
CA SER A 2 -6.76 -14.83 13.67
C SER A 2 -7.37 -13.56 13.07
N LYS A 3 -8.43 -13.01 13.69
CA LYS A 3 -9.01 -11.71 13.30
C LYS A 3 -8.01 -10.56 13.43
N TYR A 4 -7.05 -10.70 14.34
CA TYR A 4 -5.92 -9.79 14.44
C TYR A 4 -5.12 -9.72 13.13
N ASN A 5 -4.79 -10.86 12.53
CA ASN A 5 -3.98 -10.91 11.30
C ASN A 5 -4.73 -10.32 10.10
N GLU A 6 -6.06 -10.45 10.06
CA GLU A 6 -6.89 -9.78 9.04
C GLU A 6 -6.87 -8.25 9.21
N LEU A 7 -6.97 -7.75 10.46
CA LEU A 7 -6.83 -6.32 10.77
C LEU A 7 -5.43 -5.81 10.40
N VAL A 8 -4.36 -6.48 10.81
CA VAL A 8 -2.97 -6.11 10.50
C VAL A 8 -2.74 -6.07 9.00
N LYS A 9 -3.20 -7.08 8.25
CA LYS A 9 -3.12 -7.07 6.78
C LYS A 9 -3.83 -5.84 6.19
N LYS A 10 -5.00 -5.46 6.73
CA LYS A 10 -5.72 -4.26 6.28
C LYS A 10 -4.98 -2.96 6.63
N LEU A 11 -4.30 -2.90 7.77
CA LEU A 11 -3.47 -1.76 8.14
C LEU A 11 -2.23 -1.63 7.24
N LYS A 12 -1.54 -2.74 6.92
CA LYS A 12 -0.41 -2.74 5.96
C LYS A 12 -0.85 -2.30 4.55
N GLU A 13 -2.07 -2.67 4.12
CA GLU A 13 -2.71 -2.19 2.88
C GLU A 13 -3.05 -0.69 2.92
N ILE A 14 -3.50 -0.17 4.07
CA ILE A 14 -3.88 1.25 4.25
C ILE A 14 -2.67 2.17 4.22
N PHE A 15 -1.62 1.82 4.95
CA PHE A 15 -0.38 2.60 4.99
C PHE A 15 0.55 2.31 3.79
N GLN A 16 0.17 1.36 2.93
CA GLN A 16 0.93 0.92 1.74
C GLN A 16 2.40 0.52 2.04
N ILE A 17 2.70 0.14 3.29
CA ILE A 17 4.03 -0.32 3.76
C ILE A 17 4.48 -1.56 2.98
N ASP A 18 3.51 -2.32 2.47
CA ASP A 18 3.71 -3.51 1.65
C ASP A 18 4.01 -3.22 0.16
N ARG A 19 4.33 -1.96 -0.19
CA ARG A 19 4.72 -1.47 -1.52
C ARG A 19 6.08 -0.74 -1.47
N PRO A 20 7.21 -1.46 -1.39
CA PRO A 20 8.54 -0.84 -1.33
C PRO A 20 8.93 -0.06 -2.60
N GLU A 21 8.15 -0.17 -3.68
CA GLU A 21 8.29 0.65 -4.91
C GLU A 21 7.92 2.13 -4.69
N LEU A 22 7.21 2.45 -3.61
CA LEU A 22 6.90 3.82 -3.20
C LEU A 22 8.13 4.49 -2.56
N ASP A 23 9.22 4.71 -3.29
CA ASP A 23 10.40 5.45 -2.80
C ASP A 23 10.27 6.97 -3.06
N PHE A 24 9.37 7.63 -2.34
CA PHE A 24 9.22 9.10 -2.38
C PHE A 24 8.39 9.64 -1.20
N GLY A 25 8.54 10.93 -0.89
CA GLY A 25 7.74 11.61 0.14
C GLY A 25 7.78 10.91 1.50
N ILE A 26 6.61 10.79 2.15
CA ILE A 26 6.49 10.07 3.44
C ILE A 26 6.85 8.59 3.34
N TYR A 27 6.67 7.95 2.17
CA TYR A 27 6.98 6.54 1.99
C TYR A 27 8.48 6.24 2.08
N ARG A 28 9.37 7.23 1.87
CA ARG A 28 10.79 7.09 2.22
C ARG A 28 11.01 6.82 3.71
N ILE A 29 10.28 7.52 4.57
CA ILE A 29 10.37 7.36 6.02
C ILE A 29 9.72 6.03 6.42
N LEU A 30 8.59 5.68 5.82
CA LEU A 30 7.91 4.40 6.08
C LEU A 30 8.75 3.19 5.65
N ASN A 31 9.44 3.27 4.50
CA ASN A 31 10.35 2.22 4.03
C ASN A 31 11.62 2.16 4.89
N ALA A 32 12.21 3.30 5.25
CA ALA A 32 13.41 3.35 6.10
C ALA A 32 13.16 2.83 7.53
N ARG A 33 11.91 2.90 8.02
CA ARG A 33 11.49 2.33 9.31
C ARG A 33 10.53 1.15 9.17
N ALA A 34 10.56 0.44 8.04
CA ALA A 34 9.62 -0.65 7.76
C ALA A 34 9.64 -1.73 8.83
N ASP A 35 10.83 -2.08 9.35
CA ASP A 35 11.00 -3.06 10.42
C ASP A 35 10.34 -2.63 11.74
N GLU A 36 10.53 -1.36 12.14
CA GLU A 36 9.89 -0.80 13.35
C GLU A 36 8.36 -0.80 13.24
N ILE A 37 7.84 -0.47 12.05
CA ILE A 37 6.40 -0.39 11.79
C ILE A 37 5.80 -1.80 11.70
N ASN A 38 6.49 -2.76 11.06
CA ASN A 38 6.08 -4.16 11.02
C ASN A 38 6.06 -4.76 12.42
N ASP A 39 7.13 -4.63 13.22
CA ASP A 39 7.13 -5.08 14.62
C ASP A 39 6.02 -4.39 15.45
N TYR A 40 5.75 -3.11 15.21
CA TYR A 40 4.64 -2.44 15.88
C TYR A 40 3.28 -3.06 15.51
N LEU A 41 3.02 -3.29 14.23
CA LEU A 41 1.75 -3.86 13.75
C LEU A 41 1.60 -5.35 14.07
N ASP A 42 2.67 -6.13 14.02
CA ASP A 42 2.61 -7.58 14.23
C ASP A 42 2.65 -7.95 15.73
N ASN A 43 3.45 -7.24 16.55
CA ASN A 43 3.68 -7.58 17.96
C ASN A 43 3.13 -6.54 18.95
N LYS A 44 3.56 -5.28 18.86
CA LYS A 44 3.30 -4.27 19.92
C LYS A 44 1.82 -3.83 19.99
N LEU A 45 1.15 -3.72 18.85
CA LEU A 45 -0.27 -3.34 18.77
C LEU A 45 -1.16 -4.38 19.47
N LYS A 46 -0.87 -5.67 19.29
CA LYS A 46 -1.56 -6.76 20.01
C LYS A 46 -1.41 -6.60 21.52
N ALA A 47 -0.17 -6.45 21.99
CA ALA A 47 0.12 -6.29 23.42
C ALA A 47 -0.61 -5.06 24.02
N LYS A 48 -0.64 -3.93 23.30
CA LYS A 48 -1.40 -2.74 23.73
C LYS A 48 -2.90 -2.98 23.83
N ILE A 49 -3.51 -3.65 22.84
CA ILE A 49 -4.95 -3.95 22.86
C ILE A 49 -5.28 -4.93 23.99
N GLN A 50 -4.44 -5.95 24.20
CA GLN A 50 -4.60 -6.90 25.30
C GLN A 50 -4.44 -6.23 26.68
N SER A 51 -3.51 -5.29 26.85
CA SER A 51 -3.42 -4.48 28.08
C SER A 51 -4.69 -3.68 28.31
N ALA A 52 -5.15 -2.91 27.31
CA ALA A 52 -6.34 -2.07 27.45
C ALA A 52 -7.63 -2.87 27.74
N LEU A 53 -7.75 -4.09 27.19
CA LEU A 53 -8.86 -5.01 27.50
C LEU A 53 -8.72 -5.64 28.88
N ALA A 54 -7.50 -5.96 29.33
CA ALA A 54 -7.25 -6.45 30.67
C ALA A 54 -7.59 -5.39 31.72
N ASP A 55 -7.18 -4.13 31.51
CA ASP A 55 -7.49 -3.00 32.40
C ASP A 55 -9.01 -2.80 32.56
N ALA A 56 -9.78 -2.98 31.49
CA ALA A 56 -11.24 -2.93 31.53
C ALA A 56 -11.89 -4.14 32.24
N GLY A 57 -11.25 -5.31 32.24
CA GLY A 57 -11.77 -6.54 32.87
C GLY A 57 -11.29 -6.79 34.31
N ASN A 58 -10.18 -6.18 34.73
CA ASN A 58 -9.48 -6.53 35.96
C ASN A 58 -10.23 -6.16 37.25
N ALA A 59 -11.10 -5.14 37.23
CA ALA A 59 -11.83 -4.69 38.41
C ALA A 59 -12.66 -5.81 39.07
N ASN A 60 -13.44 -6.56 38.27
CA ASN A 60 -14.24 -7.67 38.78
C ASN A 60 -13.41 -8.94 39.02
N LYS A 61 -12.31 -9.12 38.26
CA LYS A 61 -11.47 -10.31 38.34
C LYS A 61 -10.70 -10.37 39.66
N SER A 62 -10.10 -9.26 40.11
CA SER A 62 -9.34 -9.22 41.36
C SER A 62 -10.22 -9.51 42.59
N GLU A 63 -11.47 -9.03 42.58
CA GLU A 63 -12.48 -9.32 43.62
C GLU A 63 -12.80 -10.82 43.67
N LEU A 64 -13.07 -11.44 42.51
CA LEU A 64 -13.35 -12.87 42.37
C LEU A 64 -12.16 -13.77 42.75
N GLU A 65 -10.93 -13.38 42.39
CA GLU A 65 -9.71 -14.13 42.77
C GLU A 65 -9.44 -14.06 44.28
N HIS A 66 -9.63 -12.89 44.90
CA HIS A 66 -9.54 -12.74 46.35
C HIS A 66 -10.65 -13.52 47.07
N GLN A 67 -11.89 -13.46 46.57
CA GLN A 67 -13.01 -14.23 47.11
C GLN A 67 -12.80 -15.75 46.97
N LEU A 68 -12.20 -16.20 45.86
CA LEU A 68 -11.80 -17.59 45.65
C LEU A 68 -10.73 -18.02 46.67
N GLN A 69 -9.68 -17.21 46.89
CA GLN A 69 -8.65 -17.51 47.89
C GLN A 69 -9.23 -17.62 49.31
N LEU A 70 -10.09 -16.67 49.71
CA LEU A 70 -10.79 -16.72 51.00
C LEU A 70 -11.69 -17.96 51.11
N THR A 71 -12.39 -18.34 50.03
CA THR A 71 -13.30 -19.50 50.03
C THR A 71 -12.53 -20.82 50.08
N ILE A 72 -11.37 -20.92 49.39
CA ILE A 72 -10.46 -22.07 49.48
C ILE A 72 -9.93 -22.20 50.91
N LYS A 73 -9.46 -21.09 51.49
CA LYS A 73 -8.93 -21.07 52.87
C LYS A 73 -10.00 -21.50 53.88
N ALA A 74 -11.20 -20.94 53.78
CA ALA A 74 -12.33 -21.32 54.63
C ALA A 74 -12.76 -22.80 54.47
N ALA A 75 -12.61 -23.39 53.28
CA ALA A 75 -12.86 -24.82 53.06
C ALA A 75 -11.80 -25.69 53.74
N THR A 76 -10.51 -25.36 53.59
CA THR A 76 -9.41 -26.08 54.28
C THR A 76 -9.47 -25.93 55.79
N ASP A 77 -9.76 -24.73 56.31
CA ASP A 77 -9.91 -24.48 57.75
C ASP A 77 -11.12 -25.24 58.34
N ALA A 78 -12.13 -25.55 57.52
CA ALA A 78 -13.28 -26.38 57.87
C ALA A 78 -13.07 -27.90 57.64
N GLY A 79 -11.88 -28.32 57.20
CA GLY A 79 -11.55 -29.73 56.93
C GLY A 79 -12.21 -30.33 55.67
N VAL A 80 -12.71 -29.48 54.76
CA VAL A 80 -13.34 -29.89 53.49
C VAL A 80 -12.33 -29.73 52.35
N ASP A 81 -12.24 -30.72 51.45
CA ASP A 81 -11.40 -30.60 50.26
C ASP A 81 -11.88 -29.43 49.37
N PRO A 82 -11.03 -28.45 49.02
CA PRO A 82 -11.36 -27.38 48.08
C PRO A 82 -11.83 -27.86 46.69
N ALA A 83 -11.57 -29.11 46.31
CA ALA A 83 -12.10 -29.72 45.10
C ALA A 83 -13.62 -30.00 45.20
N ASP A 84 -14.11 -30.39 46.38
CA ASP A 84 -15.50 -30.80 46.61
C ASP A 84 -16.41 -29.64 47.04
N SER A 85 -15.84 -28.49 47.41
CA SER A 85 -16.61 -27.30 47.79
C SER A 85 -17.37 -26.69 46.59
N PRO A 86 -18.73 -26.67 46.59
CA PRO A 86 -19.51 -26.17 45.46
C PRO A 86 -19.26 -24.69 45.16
N LYS A 87 -18.95 -23.88 46.19
CA LYS A 87 -18.58 -22.46 46.02
C LYS A 87 -17.23 -22.28 45.32
N VAL A 88 -16.25 -23.15 45.60
CA VAL A 88 -14.94 -23.12 44.93
C VAL A 88 -15.09 -23.53 43.46
N GLN A 89 -15.92 -24.54 43.16
CA GLN A 89 -16.22 -24.95 41.79
C GLN A 89 -16.93 -23.84 40.99
N GLU A 90 -17.95 -23.19 41.58
CA GLU A 90 -18.69 -22.11 40.93
C GLU A 90 -17.81 -20.87 40.68
N LEU A 91 -16.99 -20.44 41.66
CA LEU A 91 -16.05 -19.33 41.47
C LEU A 91 -14.99 -19.63 40.39
N LYS A 92 -14.46 -20.88 40.34
CA LYS A 92 -13.57 -21.33 39.26
C LYS A 92 -14.25 -21.28 37.89
N LYS A 93 -15.53 -21.70 37.82
CA LYS A 93 -16.34 -21.67 36.59
C LYS A 93 -16.63 -20.24 36.13
N GLN A 94 -16.90 -19.31 37.05
CA GLN A 94 -17.09 -17.89 36.74
C GLN A 94 -15.81 -17.25 36.21
N LEU A 95 -14.65 -17.53 36.81
CA LEU A 95 -13.35 -17.07 36.28
C LEU A 95 -13.04 -17.65 34.89
N ALA A 96 -13.34 -18.93 34.65
CA ALA A 96 -13.18 -19.55 33.33
C ALA A 96 -14.12 -18.95 32.28
N ALA A 97 -15.38 -18.66 32.62
CA ALA A 97 -16.34 -17.99 31.74
C ALA A 97 -15.88 -16.56 31.40
N MET A 98 -15.36 -15.83 32.40
CA MET A 98 -14.82 -14.47 32.21
C MET A 98 -13.59 -14.45 31.28
N ALA A 99 -12.70 -15.44 31.39
CA ALA A 99 -11.56 -15.60 30.48
C ALA A 99 -11.99 -15.90 29.03
N SER A 100 -13.01 -16.72 28.84
CA SER A 100 -13.59 -16.97 27.50
C SER A 100 -14.24 -15.72 26.91
N GLY A 101 -15.02 -14.98 27.71
CA GLY A 101 -15.64 -13.72 27.29
C GLY A 101 -14.62 -12.65 26.88
N ALA A 102 -13.49 -12.55 27.59
CA ALA A 102 -12.40 -11.63 27.22
C ALA A 102 -11.84 -11.90 25.80
N ASN A 103 -11.65 -13.17 25.43
CA ASN A 103 -11.20 -13.55 24.08
C ASN A 103 -12.28 -13.25 23.00
N GLU A 104 -13.56 -13.38 23.35
CA GLU A 104 -14.66 -13.01 22.44
C GLU A 104 -14.73 -11.49 22.24
N HIS A 105 -14.56 -10.70 23.31
CA HIS A 105 -14.48 -9.24 23.24
C HIS A 105 -13.26 -8.77 22.43
N GLU A 106 -12.08 -9.39 22.59
CA GLU A 106 -10.89 -9.12 21.78
C GLU A 106 -11.16 -9.33 20.28
N ASN A 107 -11.75 -10.48 19.92
CA ASN A 107 -12.11 -10.77 18.52
C ASN A 107 -13.21 -9.85 17.97
N ALA A 108 -14.16 -9.43 18.81
CA ALA A 108 -15.19 -8.45 18.43
C ALA A 108 -14.57 -7.07 18.13
N VAL A 109 -13.63 -6.60 18.97
CA VAL A 109 -12.90 -5.35 18.74
C VAL A 109 -12.10 -5.41 17.43
N PHE A 110 -11.35 -6.48 17.18
CA PHE A 110 -10.63 -6.64 15.90
C PHE A 110 -11.59 -6.65 14.70
N SER A 111 -12.74 -7.31 14.83
CA SER A 111 -13.77 -7.36 13.78
C SER A 111 -14.41 -5.99 13.52
N HIS A 112 -14.67 -5.20 14.56
CA HIS A 112 -15.18 -3.83 14.45
C HIS A 112 -14.16 -2.89 13.81
N LEU A 113 -12.89 -2.95 14.22
CA LEU A 113 -11.80 -2.17 13.61
C LEU A 113 -11.62 -2.53 12.13
N LEU A 114 -11.56 -3.82 11.80
CA LEU A 114 -11.46 -4.29 10.42
C LEU A 114 -12.65 -3.83 9.57
N THR A 115 -13.87 -3.87 10.13
CA THR A 115 -15.09 -3.39 9.48
C THR A 115 -15.04 -1.87 9.26
N PHE A 116 -14.61 -1.09 10.25
CA PHE A 116 -14.44 0.35 10.14
C PHE A 116 -13.43 0.71 9.04
N PHE A 117 -12.21 0.18 9.13
CA PHE A 117 -11.16 0.45 8.15
C PHE A 117 -11.55 0.02 6.74
N SER A 118 -12.21 -1.13 6.58
CA SER A 118 -12.72 -1.59 5.27
C SER A 118 -13.91 -0.78 4.74
N ARG A 119 -14.69 -0.14 5.63
CA ARG A 119 -15.84 0.70 5.28
C ARG A 119 -15.42 2.07 4.76
N TYR A 120 -14.39 2.67 5.36
CA TYR A 120 -14.01 4.06 5.06
C TYR A 120 -12.80 4.16 4.12
N TYR A 121 -11.84 3.24 4.13
CA TYR A 121 -10.70 3.32 3.22
C TYR A 121 -11.06 2.95 1.77
N ASP A 122 -10.65 3.78 0.82
CA ASP A 122 -10.67 3.50 -0.63
C ASP A 122 -9.49 4.21 -1.31
N ASN A 123 -8.56 3.46 -1.90
CA ASN A 123 -7.46 3.97 -2.73
C ASN A 123 -6.72 5.21 -2.19
N GLY A 124 -6.47 5.27 -0.87
CA GLY A 124 -5.76 6.39 -0.21
C GLY A 124 -6.65 7.44 0.45
N ASP A 125 -7.97 7.37 0.31
CA ASP A 125 -8.93 8.32 0.91
C ASP A 125 -9.88 7.62 1.92
N PHE A 126 -10.41 8.39 2.88
CA PHE A 126 -11.36 7.94 3.90
C PHE A 126 -12.81 8.35 3.53
N ILE A 127 -13.31 7.79 2.43
CA ILE A 127 -14.63 8.10 1.88
C ILE A 127 -15.72 7.27 2.57
N SER A 128 -16.80 7.94 3.02
CA SER A 128 -18.00 7.25 3.53
C SER A 128 -18.75 6.50 2.41
N LYS A 129 -18.40 5.22 2.19
CA LYS A 129 -19.06 4.36 1.19
C LYS A 129 -20.55 4.20 1.50
N ARG A 130 -21.42 4.88 0.72
CA ARG A 130 -22.90 4.79 0.82
C ARG A 130 -23.41 3.52 0.11
N ARG A 131 -24.26 2.75 0.79
CA ARG A 131 -25.05 1.61 0.26
C ARG A 131 -26.33 1.48 1.08
N TYR A 132 -27.51 1.42 0.44
CA TYR A 132 -28.83 1.13 1.03
C TYR A 132 -29.83 0.98 -0.16
N LYS A 133 -30.93 0.22 -0.18
CA LYS A 133 -31.55 -0.78 0.74
C LYS A 133 -30.59 -1.99 0.99
N GLY A 134 -30.80 -3.06 1.78
CA GLY A 134 -31.94 -3.72 2.47
C GLY A 134 -32.61 -3.24 3.78
N ASN A 135 -31.99 -2.98 4.94
CA ASN A 135 -30.73 -2.27 5.23
C ASN A 135 -30.77 -0.90 4.54
N THR A 136 -31.45 0.10 5.10
CA THR A 136 -31.97 1.23 4.30
C THR A 136 -31.81 2.61 4.94
N TYR A 137 -31.90 3.64 4.09
CA TYR A 137 -31.86 5.05 4.45
C TYR A 137 -32.92 5.46 5.47
N ALA A 138 -32.47 6.16 6.52
CA ALA A 138 -33.06 7.41 6.95
C ALA A 138 -31.90 8.33 7.37
N ILE A 139 -31.89 9.58 6.91
CA ILE A 139 -31.03 10.62 7.46
C ILE A 139 -31.97 11.64 8.10
N PRO A 140 -32.10 11.66 9.44
CA PRO A 140 -32.61 12.84 10.13
C PRO A 140 -31.54 13.91 10.02
N TYR A 141 -31.83 14.99 9.29
CA TYR A 141 -30.95 16.15 9.19
C TYR A 141 -31.44 17.24 10.15
N SER A 142 -30.67 17.50 11.20
CA SER A 142 -31.03 18.44 12.28
C SER A 142 -30.30 19.78 12.22
N GLY A 143 -29.68 20.12 11.08
CA GLY A 143 -29.14 21.46 10.82
C GLY A 143 -27.82 21.83 11.53
N GLU A 144 -27.18 20.91 12.25
CA GLU A 144 -25.87 21.14 12.87
C GLU A 144 -24.71 20.89 11.87
N GLU A 145 -23.74 21.80 11.84
CA GLU A 145 -22.53 21.67 11.00
C GLU A 145 -21.60 20.57 11.55
N VAL A 146 -21.62 19.39 10.91
CA VAL A 146 -20.71 18.29 11.25
C VAL A 146 -19.30 18.59 10.72
N MET A 147 -18.47 19.24 11.54
CA MET A 147 -17.07 19.48 11.22
C MET A 147 -16.22 18.23 11.45
N LEU A 148 -16.02 17.43 10.41
CA LEU A 148 -15.17 16.23 10.47
C LEU A 148 -13.71 16.60 10.81
N HIS A 149 -13.05 15.73 11.58
CA HIS A 149 -11.63 15.84 11.91
C HIS A 149 -10.91 14.58 11.42
N TRP A 150 -9.99 14.73 10.48
CA TRP A 150 -9.13 13.66 9.96
C TRP A 150 -7.66 14.05 10.13
N ALA A 151 -6.76 13.06 10.08
CA ALA A 151 -5.33 13.26 10.34
C ALA A 151 -4.65 14.28 9.40
N ASN A 152 -5.20 14.46 8.20
CA ASN A 152 -4.64 15.31 7.15
C ASN A 152 -5.35 16.68 7.03
N LYS A 153 -6.17 17.08 8.01
CA LYS A 153 -7.02 18.30 7.94
C LYS A 153 -6.22 19.59 7.71
N ASP A 154 -4.96 19.64 8.14
CA ASP A 154 -4.04 20.77 7.98
C ASP A 154 -2.84 20.45 7.05
N GLN A 155 -2.94 19.41 6.22
CA GLN A 155 -1.88 19.05 5.27
C GLN A 155 -2.21 19.61 3.88
N TYR A 156 -1.18 20.05 3.14
CA TYR A 156 -1.37 20.52 1.78
C TYR A 156 -1.66 19.32 0.86
N TYR A 157 -2.91 19.19 0.40
CA TYR A 157 -3.24 18.26 -0.66
C TYR A 157 -2.59 18.71 -1.98
N ILE A 158 -1.68 17.90 -2.49
CA ILE A 158 -1.21 17.96 -3.85
C ILE A 158 -1.83 16.78 -4.58
N LYS A 159 -2.86 17.07 -5.39
CA LYS A 159 -3.27 16.16 -6.45
C LYS A 159 -2.02 15.74 -7.21
N SER A 160 -1.81 14.45 -7.46
CA SER A 160 -0.70 14.03 -8.29
C SER A 160 -0.87 14.64 -9.68
N GLY A 161 -0.14 15.73 -9.92
CA GLY A 161 0.01 16.31 -11.24
C GLY A 161 0.63 15.24 -12.14
N GLU A 162 0.20 15.20 -13.39
CA GLU A 162 0.62 14.16 -14.32
C GLU A 162 2.11 14.35 -14.63
N ASN A 163 2.96 13.68 -13.86
CA ASN A 163 4.40 13.83 -13.89
C ASN A 163 4.97 12.94 -14.98
N PHE A 164 4.98 13.49 -16.19
CA PHE A 164 5.53 12.86 -17.40
C PHE A 164 7.07 12.93 -17.48
N ALA A 165 7.76 13.11 -16.35
CA ALA A 165 9.22 13.02 -16.31
C ALA A 165 9.69 11.62 -16.71
N ASN A 166 10.63 11.57 -17.65
CA ASN A 166 11.31 10.33 -18.03
C ASN A 166 11.97 9.70 -16.80
N TYR A 167 11.74 8.40 -16.59
CA TYR A 167 12.36 7.64 -15.50
C TYR A 167 13.61 6.94 -16.02
N SER A 168 14.71 6.97 -15.29
CA SER A 168 15.90 6.20 -15.67
C SER A 168 16.67 5.69 -14.47
N PHE A 169 17.35 4.56 -14.67
CA PHE A 169 18.21 3.90 -13.71
C PHE A 169 19.46 3.35 -14.42
N LYS A 170 20.47 2.98 -13.63
CA LYS A 170 21.68 2.33 -14.13
C LYS A 170 21.74 0.89 -13.61
N LEU A 171 22.25 0.00 -14.44
CA LEU A 171 22.63 -1.36 -14.05
C LEU A 171 24.00 -1.35 -13.34
N GLU A 172 24.37 -2.49 -12.75
CA GLU A 172 25.64 -2.67 -12.02
C GLU A 172 26.89 -2.44 -12.90
N ASP A 173 26.76 -2.69 -14.21
CA ASP A 173 27.79 -2.44 -15.23
C ASP A 173 27.84 -0.99 -15.74
N GLY A 174 26.96 -0.12 -15.21
CA GLY A 174 26.88 1.30 -15.58
C GLY A 174 25.99 1.62 -16.80
N ARG A 175 25.50 0.62 -17.55
CA ARG A 175 24.56 0.83 -18.65
C ARG A 175 23.24 1.40 -18.15
N LYS A 176 22.61 2.24 -18.97
CA LYS A 176 21.43 3.01 -18.58
C LYS A 176 20.16 2.39 -19.13
N VAL A 177 19.09 2.38 -18.35
CA VAL A 177 17.75 2.01 -18.79
C VAL A 177 16.82 3.18 -18.54
N SER A 178 16.07 3.59 -19.56
CA SER A 178 15.23 4.79 -19.56
C SER A 178 13.82 4.47 -20.07
N PHE A 179 12.81 4.73 -19.24
CA PHE A 179 11.42 4.76 -19.68
C PHE A 179 11.09 6.17 -20.17
N LYS A 180 10.78 6.30 -21.46
CA LYS A 180 10.47 7.57 -22.10
C LYS A 180 9.00 7.62 -22.52
N LEU A 181 8.37 8.77 -22.33
CA LEU A 181 6.97 8.98 -22.73
C LEU A 181 6.89 9.66 -24.09
N LEU A 182 6.22 9.05 -25.06
CA LEU A 182 6.08 9.60 -26.43
C LEU A 182 4.85 10.48 -26.62
N ALA A 183 3.81 10.27 -25.81
CA ALA A 183 2.62 11.11 -25.81
C ALA A 183 1.92 10.99 -24.46
N ALA A 184 1.33 12.10 -24.03
CA ALA A 184 0.43 12.17 -22.90
C ALA A 184 -0.89 12.79 -23.36
N ASP A 185 -1.96 12.00 -23.34
CA ASP A 185 -3.31 12.53 -23.31
C ASP A 185 -3.59 12.97 -21.86
N THR A 186 -3.86 14.26 -21.68
CA THR A 186 -4.14 14.91 -20.39
C THR A 186 -5.59 15.39 -20.32
N ALA A 187 -6.24 15.32 -19.16
CA ALA A 187 -7.61 15.80 -19.03
C ALA A 187 -7.68 17.34 -19.06
N LYS A 188 -8.22 17.92 -20.14
CA LYS A 188 -8.49 19.37 -20.21
C LYS A 188 -9.38 19.83 -19.06
N ASP A 189 -9.05 21.01 -18.53
CA ASP A 189 -9.81 21.76 -17.53
C ASP A 189 -10.10 21.01 -16.22
N ASN A 190 -9.24 20.03 -15.86
CA ASN A 190 -9.29 19.27 -14.61
C ASN A 190 -10.64 18.56 -14.35
N ARG A 191 -11.47 18.42 -15.39
CA ARG A 191 -12.77 17.73 -15.33
C ARG A 191 -12.51 16.23 -15.22
N LYS A 192 -12.91 15.64 -14.10
CA LYS A 192 -12.79 14.20 -13.86
C LYS A 192 -13.65 13.44 -14.87
N ASP A 193 -13.00 12.82 -15.85
CA ASP A 193 -13.65 11.84 -16.71
C ASP A 193 -14.01 10.63 -15.85
N ASN A 194 -15.31 10.31 -15.80
CA ASN A 194 -15.83 9.22 -14.99
C ASN A 194 -15.99 7.93 -15.80
N GLU A 195 -15.68 7.91 -17.10
CA GLU A 195 -15.89 6.78 -18.02
C GLU A 195 -14.59 6.19 -18.57
N LEU A 196 -13.45 6.85 -18.36
CA LEU A 196 -12.13 6.42 -18.82
C LEU A 196 -11.10 6.50 -17.68
N ASP A 197 -10.25 5.47 -17.57
CA ASP A 197 -9.08 5.48 -16.69
C ASP A 197 -7.85 5.79 -17.52
N ARG A 198 -7.02 6.76 -17.13
CA ARG A 198 -5.79 7.10 -17.86
C ARG A 198 -4.63 6.25 -17.33
N CYS A 199 -3.94 5.55 -18.22
CA CYS A 199 -2.92 4.58 -17.86
C CYS A 199 -1.66 4.73 -18.72
N PHE A 200 -0.53 4.33 -18.16
CA PHE A 200 0.72 4.11 -18.89
C PHE A 200 0.63 2.78 -19.63
N VAL A 201 0.79 2.85 -20.95
CA VAL A 201 0.71 1.70 -21.88
C VAL A 201 2.03 1.64 -22.65
N LEU A 202 2.66 0.47 -22.68
CA LEU A 202 3.81 0.23 -23.56
C LEU A 202 3.35 0.43 -25.01
N ILE A 203 4.09 1.17 -25.83
CA ILE A 203 3.67 1.40 -27.22
C ILE A 203 3.64 0.09 -28.02
N GLU A 204 2.88 0.10 -29.11
CA GLU A 204 3.10 -0.86 -30.21
C GLU A 204 4.03 -0.21 -31.25
N PRO A 205 4.76 -1.00 -32.07
CA PRO A 205 5.56 -0.44 -33.16
C PRO A 205 4.71 0.39 -34.11
N HIS A 206 5.09 1.65 -34.33
CA HIS A 206 4.36 2.58 -35.20
C HIS A 206 5.30 3.63 -35.82
N VAL A 207 4.87 4.26 -36.90
CA VAL A 207 5.52 5.45 -37.47
C VAL A 207 4.72 6.69 -37.06
N ARG A 208 5.41 7.80 -36.75
CA ARG A 208 4.80 9.12 -36.56
C ARG A 208 5.51 10.15 -37.42
N THR A 209 4.75 10.96 -38.15
CA THR A 209 5.27 12.16 -38.82
C THR A 209 5.71 13.17 -37.77
N LYS A 210 6.88 13.78 -37.99
CA LYS A 210 7.44 14.90 -37.23
C LYS A 210 7.83 16.01 -38.17
N ILE A 211 7.93 17.21 -37.62
CA ILE A 211 8.49 18.37 -38.29
C ILE A 211 9.88 18.62 -37.69
N ASP A 212 10.86 18.93 -38.52
CA ASP A 212 12.23 19.28 -38.08
C ASP A 212 12.39 20.79 -37.78
N GLU A 213 13.64 21.25 -37.65
CA GLU A 213 13.94 22.67 -37.37
C GLU A 213 13.77 23.58 -38.60
N GLU A 214 13.73 23.02 -39.81
CA GLU A 214 13.57 23.75 -41.07
C GLU A 214 12.10 23.82 -41.51
N GLY A 215 11.25 22.95 -40.95
CA GLY A 215 9.80 22.91 -41.17
C GLY A 215 9.35 21.73 -42.05
N ASP A 216 10.27 20.83 -42.41
CA ASP A 216 9.98 19.69 -43.28
C ASP A 216 9.45 18.48 -42.49
N GLU A 217 8.52 17.76 -43.11
CA GLU A 217 7.91 16.56 -42.52
C GLU A 217 8.78 15.31 -42.76
N TYR A 218 9.14 14.61 -41.70
CA TYR A 218 9.84 13.31 -41.73
C TYR A 218 9.11 12.23 -40.94
N GLU A 219 9.21 10.99 -41.40
CA GLU A 219 8.66 9.82 -40.69
C GLU A 219 9.66 9.29 -39.66
N GLN A 220 9.27 9.24 -38.39
CA GLN A 220 10.02 8.57 -37.33
C GLN A 220 9.34 7.25 -36.91
N GLU A 221 10.02 6.13 -37.14
CA GLU A 221 9.65 4.84 -36.56
C GLU A 221 9.92 4.82 -35.06
N TYR A 222 8.97 4.27 -34.28
CA TYR A 222 9.11 4.04 -32.85
C TYR A 222 8.88 2.58 -32.52
N LYS A 223 9.74 2.05 -31.65
CA LYS A 223 9.68 0.67 -31.16
C LYS A 223 9.48 0.64 -29.64
N PRO A 224 8.79 -0.39 -29.11
CA PRO A 224 8.56 -0.54 -27.67
C PRO A 224 9.86 -0.56 -26.86
N VAL A 225 10.92 -1.10 -27.46
CA VAL A 225 12.28 -1.18 -26.94
C VAL A 225 13.24 -0.74 -28.05
N GLU A 226 14.21 0.09 -27.71
CA GLU A 226 15.25 0.60 -28.59
C GLU A 226 16.58 0.69 -27.82
N VAL A 227 17.72 0.44 -28.47
CA VAL A 227 19.05 0.67 -27.86
C VAL A 227 19.70 1.86 -28.55
N VAL A 228 19.92 2.92 -27.78
CA VAL A 228 20.63 4.11 -28.23
C VAL A 228 22.07 4.03 -27.73
N LYS A 229 23.03 4.17 -28.64
CA LYS A 229 24.45 4.27 -28.30
C LYS A 229 24.90 5.72 -28.41
N THR A 230 25.56 6.22 -27.38
CA THR A 230 26.08 7.59 -27.34
C THR A 230 27.54 7.57 -26.95
N SER A 231 28.39 8.11 -27.82
CA SER A 231 29.81 8.32 -27.56
C SER A 231 30.02 9.72 -26.98
N SER A 232 30.77 9.84 -25.89
CA SER A 232 31.05 11.11 -25.22
C SER A 232 32.50 11.16 -24.75
N VAL A 233 33.14 12.33 -24.79
CA VAL A 233 34.51 12.48 -24.31
C VAL A 233 34.49 12.87 -22.83
N VAL A 234 35.03 12.00 -21.98
CA VAL A 234 35.21 12.25 -20.53
C VAL A 234 36.71 12.14 -20.24
N ASP A 235 37.29 13.16 -19.60
CA ASP A 235 38.73 13.25 -19.28
C ASP A 235 39.66 12.95 -20.48
N GLY A 236 39.26 13.43 -21.67
CA GLY A 236 40.00 13.24 -22.93
C GLY A 236 39.91 11.82 -23.52
N LYS A 237 39.13 10.91 -22.93
CA LYS A 237 38.89 9.56 -23.45
C LYS A 237 37.48 9.45 -24.05
N LEU A 238 37.37 8.74 -25.17
CA LEU A 238 36.08 8.37 -25.74
C LEU A 238 35.44 7.30 -24.84
N VAL A 239 34.27 7.59 -24.30
CA VAL A 239 33.43 6.67 -23.53
C VAL A 239 32.18 6.42 -24.34
N GLU A 240 31.97 5.16 -24.74
CA GLU A 240 30.70 4.73 -25.32
C GLU A 240 29.75 4.31 -24.20
N THR A 241 28.53 4.82 -24.25
CA THR A 241 27.45 4.47 -23.32
C THR A 241 26.27 3.89 -24.10
N GLU A 242 25.71 2.80 -23.59
CA GLU A 242 24.49 2.20 -24.13
C GLU A 242 23.30 2.55 -23.21
N GLU A 243 22.22 3.05 -23.81
CA GLU A 243 20.94 3.30 -23.17
C GLU A 243 19.87 2.40 -23.78
N LEU A 244 19.24 1.55 -22.97
CA LEU A 244 17.98 0.89 -23.34
C LEU A 244 16.83 1.87 -23.11
N VAL A 245 16.17 2.26 -24.20
CA VAL A 245 15.00 3.11 -24.18
C VAL A 245 13.75 2.23 -24.32
N ILE A 246 12.81 2.38 -23.40
CA ILE A 246 11.52 1.68 -23.44
C ILE A 246 10.43 2.75 -23.51
N HIS A 247 9.59 2.67 -24.55
CA HIS A 247 8.66 3.72 -24.92
C HIS A 247 7.25 3.45 -24.40
N PHE A 248 6.67 4.45 -23.73
CA PHE A 248 5.31 4.44 -23.22
C PHE A 248 4.46 5.57 -23.81
N GLU A 249 3.15 5.38 -23.77
CA GLU A 249 2.12 6.40 -23.92
C GLU A 249 1.32 6.48 -22.63
N TYR A 250 0.86 7.68 -22.27
CA TYR A 250 -0.16 7.85 -21.25
C TYR A 250 -1.47 8.22 -21.95
N LYS A 251 -2.45 7.32 -21.92
CA LYS A 251 -3.69 7.46 -22.69
C LYS A 251 -4.92 6.98 -21.95
N ALA A 252 -6.07 7.50 -22.36
CA ALA A 252 -7.36 7.09 -21.85
C ALA A 252 -7.68 5.64 -22.27
N MET A 253 -7.95 4.79 -21.27
CA MET A 253 -8.32 3.39 -21.40
C MET A 253 -9.75 3.18 -20.88
N LYS A 254 -10.39 2.09 -21.31
CA LYS A 254 -11.72 1.72 -20.83
C LYS A 254 -11.74 1.61 -19.30
N LYS A 255 -12.73 2.21 -18.64
CA LYS A 255 -12.92 2.11 -17.18
C LYS A 255 -12.84 0.68 -16.66
N GLY A 256 -12.11 0.51 -15.55
CA GLY A 256 -11.74 -0.78 -14.95
C GLY A 256 -10.41 -1.36 -15.48
N THR A 257 -9.71 -0.67 -16.38
CA THR A 257 -8.36 -1.09 -16.84
C THR A 257 -7.37 -0.88 -15.71
N LYS A 258 -6.77 -1.96 -15.20
CA LYS A 258 -5.78 -1.88 -14.11
C LYS A 258 -4.38 -1.64 -14.66
N GLN A 259 -3.71 -0.61 -14.14
CA GLN A 259 -2.30 -0.32 -14.44
C GLN A 259 -1.39 -1.53 -14.23
N ASP A 260 -1.58 -2.29 -13.14
CA ASP A 260 -0.82 -3.50 -12.83
C ASP A 260 -0.88 -4.54 -13.97
N ALA A 261 -2.04 -4.72 -14.61
CA ALA A 261 -2.19 -5.68 -15.72
C ALA A 261 -1.44 -5.22 -16.97
N LEU A 262 -1.41 -3.91 -17.23
CA LEU A 262 -0.62 -3.32 -18.31
C LEU A 262 0.88 -3.44 -18.03
N VAL A 263 1.31 -3.27 -16.78
CA VAL A 263 2.69 -3.46 -16.33
C VAL A 263 3.14 -4.91 -16.54
N GLN A 264 2.35 -5.91 -16.11
CA GLN A 264 2.68 -7.32 -16.31
C GLN A 264 2.74 -7.71 -17.81
N SER A 265 1.84 -7.16 -18.63
CA SER A 265 1.88 -7.33 -20.09
C SER A 265 3.13 -6.70 -20.71
N ALA A 266 3.49 -5.49 -20.28
CA ALA A 266 4.70 -4.80 -20.72
C ALA A 266 5.98 -5.55 -20.34
N ILE A 267 6.10 -6.01 -19.09
CA ILE A 267 7.24 -6.85 -18.63
C ILE A 267 7.38 -8.08 -19.52
N SER A 268 6.27 -8.78 -19.77
CA SER A 268 6.26 -9.98 -20.62
C SER A 268 6.74 -9.69 -22.04
N LYS A 269 6.31 -8.57 -22.63
CA LYS A 269 6.78 -8.12 -23.97
C LYS A 269 8.24 -7.71 -23.98
N ILE A 270 8.69 -6.91 -23.01
CA ILE A 270 10.06 -6.40 -22.93
C ILE A 270 11.06 -7.55 -22.71
N LEU A 271 10.77 -8.48 -21.80
CA LEU A 271 11.62 -9.66 -21.55
C LEU A 271 11.54 -10.72 -22.67
N ALA A 272 10.57 -10.61 -23.59
CA ALA A 272 10.51 -11.41 -24.81
C ALA A 272 11.32 -10.81 -25.98
N ASP A 273 11.78 -9.55 -25.87
CA ASP A 273 12.57 -8.92 -26.92
C ASP A 273 13.97 -9.55 -27.02
N LYS A 274 14.42 -9.82 -28.25
CA LYS A 274 15.70 -10.50 -28.51
C LYS A 274 16.90 -9.69 -28.00
N THR A 275 16.86 -8.37 -28.13
CA THR A 275 17.91 -7.46 -27.67
C THR A 275 18.01 -7.49 -26.15
N VAL A 276 16.87 -7.52 -25.47
CA VAL A 276 16.79 -7.63 -24.01
C VAL A 276 17.30 -8.99 -23.54
N GLN A 277 16.87 -10.08 -24.19
CA GLN A 277 17.31 -11.44 -23.86
C GLN A 277 18.81 -11.70 -24.09
N GLN A 278 19.43 -11.01 -25.06
CA GLN A 278 20.84 -11.21 -25.40
C GLN A 278 21.78 -10.27 -24.65
N HIS A 279 21.35 -9.04 -24.40
CA HIS A 279 22.24 -7.98 -23.89
C HIS A 279 21.79 -7.38 -22.55
N TRP A 280 20.51 -7.40 -22.19
CA TRP A 280 19.97 -6.74 -20.99
C TRP A 280 19.36 -7.74 -20.00
N VAL A 281 19.95 -8.93 -19.89
CA VAL A 281 19.51 -10.03 -19.01
C VAL A 281 19.39 -9.64 -17.54
N ASP A 282 20.12 -8.61 -17.10
CA ASP A 282 20.04 -8.05 -15.75
C ASP A 282 18.63 -7.56 -15.39
N LEU A 283 17.83 -7.16 -16.37
CA LEU A 283 16.42 -6.79 -16.17
C LEU A 283 15.55 -7.96 -15.68
N ALA A 284 15.97 -9.20 -15.92
CA ALA A 284 15.33 -10.42 -15.43
C ALA A 284 15.92 -10.93 -14.09
N LYS A 285 16.95 -10.26 -13.51
CA LYS A 285 17.43 -10.59 -12.16
C LYS A 285 16.29 -10.47 -11.15
N ARG A 286 16.27 -11.39 -10.18
CA ARG A 286 15.25 -11.40 -9.12
C ARG A 286 15.53 -10.31 -8.08
N ALA A 287 14.47 -9.59 -7.76
CA ALA A 287 14.41 -8.48 -6.83
C ALA A 287 13.24 -8.71 -5.85
N PRO A 288 13.20 -9.82 -5.08
CA PRO A 288 11.98 -10.27 -4.40
C PRO A 288 11.40 -9.26 -3.41
N THR A 289 10.09 -9.36 -3.16
CA THR A 289 9.41 -8.78 -1.98
C THR A 289 8.67 -9.87 -1.20
N GLU A 290 8.23 -9.56 0.02
CA GLU A 290 7.33 -10.44 0.79
C GLU A 290 6.08 -10.87 0.01
N LYS A 291 5.57 -9.99 -0.85
CA LYS A 291 4.38 -10.23 -1.68
C LYS A 291 4.67 -10.94 -3.00
N ASN A 292 5.82 -10.67 -3.62
CA ASN A 292 6.21 -11.24 -4.92
C ASN A 292 7.68 -11.73 -4.86
N PRO A 293 7.92 -13.00 -4.47
CA PRO A 293 9.25 -13.61 -4.48
C PRO A 293 9.87 -13.78 -5.87
N SER A 294 9.05 -13.66 -6.92
CA SER A 294 9.44 -13.73 -8.33
C SER A 294 9.70 -12.37 -8.97
N ARG A 295 9.50 -11.25 -8.25
CA ARG A 295 9.63 -9.88 -8.79
C ARG A 295 10.99 -9.70 -9.46
N THR A 296 11.02 -9.09 -10.64
CA THR A 296 12.28 -8.78 -11.36
C THR A 296 12.74 -7.33 -11.12
N GLU A 297 13.99 -7.05 -11.45
CA GLU A 297 14.52 -5.66 -11.47
C GLU A 297 13.69 -4.76 -12.42
N LEU A 298 13.29 -5.26 -13.59
CA LEU A 298 12.38 -4.54 -14.49
C LEU A 298 11.03 -4.27 -13.85
N GLU A 299 10.43 -5.26 -13.17
CA GLU A 299 9.14 -5.11 -12.49
C GLU A 299 9.20 -4.06 -11.38
N ARG A 300 10.26 -4.07 -10.56
CA ARG A 300 10.50 -3.05 -9.52
C ARG A 300 10.50 -1.65 -10.13
N HIS A 301 11.30 -1.42 -11.17
CA HIS A 301 11.43 -0.11 -11.80
C HIS A 301 10.17 0.33 -12.53
N LEU A 302 9.53 -0.56 -13.31
CA LEU A 302 8.34 -0.20 -14.09
C LEU A 302 7.12 0.07 -13.18
N THR A 303 6.99 -0.68 -12.09
CA THR A 303 6.00 -0.41 -11.04
C THR A 303 6.26 0.95 -10.39
N THR A 304 7.51 1.27 -10.04
CA THR A 304 7.90 2.59 -9.48
C THR A 304 7.55 3.74 -10.44
N TYR A 305 7.84 3.59 -11.74
CA TYR A 305 7.56 4.62 -12.75
C TYR A 305 6.06 4.89 -12.91
N THR A 306 5.27 3.82 -13.01
CA THR A 306 3.83 3.94 -13.25
C THR A 306 3.03 4.33 -12.00
N GLN A 307 3.46 3.92 -10.79
CA GLN A 307 2.74 4.24 -9.55
C GLN A 307 2.77 5.74 -9.20
N ARG A 308 3.86 6.46 -9.51
CA ARG A 308 4.03 7.90 -9.17
C ARG A 308 2.89 8.81 -9.64
N ASN A 309 2.18 8.40 -10.68
CA ASN A 309 1.08 9.12 -11.33
C ASN A 309 -0.31 8.56 -10.99
N THR A 310 -0.43 7.65 -10.01
CA THR A 310 -1.68 6.96 -9.65
C THR A 310 -2.15 7.21 -8.21
N ALA A 311 -1.41 8.00 -7.43
CA ALA A 311 -1.69 8.26 -6.02
C ALA A 311 -1.55 9.76 -5.73
N ASP A 312 -2.59 10.37 -5.15
CA ASP A 312 -2.52 11.74 -4.65
C ASP A 312 -1.69 11.81 -3.34
N TYR A 313 -1.12 12.98 -3.06
CA TYR A 313 -0.22 13.17 -1.92
C TYR A 313 -0.68 14.28 -0.99
N PHE A 314 -0.41 14.12 0.30
CA PHE A 314 -0.54 15.17 1.29
C PHE A 314 0.86 15.55 1.79
N ILE A 315 1.20 16.83 1.75
CA ILE A 315 2.43 17.36 2.32
C ILE A 315 2.16 17.87 3.73
N HIS A 316 2.92 17.37 4.70
CA HIS A 316 2.84 17.83 6.07
C HIS A 316 3.35 19.28 6.21
N LYS A 317 2.66 20.10 7.00
CA LYS A 317 2.96 21.53 7.18
C LYS A 317 4.31 21.80 7.87
N ASP A 318 4.74 20.87 8.73
CA ASP A 318 6.09 20.83 9.28
C ASP A 318 6.91 19.77 8.53
N LEU A 319 7.93 20.21 7.81
CA LEU A 319 8.88 19.38 7.07
C LEU A 319 10.24 19.27 7.77
N GLY A 320 10.47 20.01 8.86
CA GLY A 320 11.74 20.06 9.59
C GLY A 320 11.76 19.24 10.89
N GLY A 321 10.59 18.88 11.43
CA GLY A 321 10.46 18.14 12.69
C GLY A 321 10.45 16.60 12.61
N PHE A 322 10.76 16.00 11.45
CA PHE A 322 10.71 14.53 11.22
C PHE A 322 12.07 13.84 11.12
#